data_AF-A4UX61-F1
#
_entry.id   AF-A4UX61-F1
#
_cell.length_a   1.000
_cell.length_b   1.000
_cell.length_c   1.000
_cell.angle_alpha   90.00
_cell.angle_beta   90.00
_cell.angle_gamma   90.00
#
_symmetry.space_group_name_H-M   'P 1'
#
loop_
_entity.id
_entity.type
_entity.pdbx_description
1 polymer ?
#
loop_
_entity_poly.entity_id
_entity_poly.type
_entity_poly.pdbx_seq_one_letter_code
_entity_poly.pdbx_strand_id
1 'polypeptide(L)'
;MLALIVLSFSAPIAQGKSKFLGNVIGSSVPSNFGNYWNQVTPENGGKWGSVQSSQNSFNWGDADKAYNWAKSNGAVFKYHTLVWGSQEPGWIGSLSNDAKKQAVTSWINAIKAHFSSIDLIDVVNEALHAPASYREALGGSGSTGWDWIVWSFTQARSAFPGAKLLINEYGVINDSNEARQYIEIINILKSRNLIDGIGIQCHQFNVNSLSAASAKSVLDQLGATGLPIYSSEFDANGNSEADQAAIYQRIFPAIWEHSSVKGVTLWGYITGTTWKDGTGIVEQNGNERQAMAWLKSYIASH
;
A
#
# COMPACT_ATOMS: atom_id res chain seq x y z
N MET A 1 -38.77 24.36 3.72
CA MET A 1 -38.52 22.91 3.63
C MET A 1 -37.28 22.74 2.76
N LEU A 2 -36.09 22.61 3.36
CA LEU A 2 -34.85 22.41 2.60
C LEU A 2 -34.84 20.97 2.10
N ALA A 3 -34.89 20.77 0.77
CA ALA A 3 -34.66 19.47 0.18
C ALA A 3 -33.17 19.14 0.35
N LEU A 4 -32.88 18.16 1.20
CA LEU A 4 -31.56 17.53 1.24
C LEU A 4 -31.40 16.79 -0.09
N ILE A 5 -30.65 17.37 -1.03
CA ILE A 5 -30.18 16.64 -2.21
C ILE A 5 -29.14 15.66 -1.68
N VAL A 6 -29.58 14.44 -1.37
CA VAL A 6 -28.68 13.32 -1.17
C VAL A 6 -28.09 13.04 -2.54
N LEU A 7 -26.88 13.54 -2.79
CA LEU A 7 -26.07 13.09 -3.92
C LEU A 7 -25.88 11.58 -3.72
N SER A 8 -26.62 10.78 -4.47
CA SER A 8 -26.44 9.34 -4.52
C SER A 8 -25.13 9.08 -5.25
N PHE A 9 -24.02 8.99 -4.52
CA PHE A 9 -22.82 8.37 -5.04
C PHE A 9 -23.16 6.94 -5.42
N SER A 10 -22.72 6.49 -6.61
CA SER A 10 -22.78 5.06 -6.91
C SER A 10 -21.94 4.34 -5.88
N ALA A 11 -22.43 3.22 -5.34
CA ALA A 11 -21.66 2.45 -4.37
C ALA A 11 -20.30 2.04 -4.97
N PRO A 12 -19.23 1.97 -4.15
CA PRO A 12 -17.92 1.46 -4.60
C PRO A 12 -18.02 0.08 -5.25
N ILE A 13 -17.10 -0.24 -6.15
CA ILE A 13 -17.10 -1.50 -6.93
C ILE A 13 -17.15 -2.73 -6.01
N ALA A 14 -16.37 -2.71 -4.93
CA ALA A 14 -16.31 -3.80 -3.96
C ALA A 14 -17.29 -3.64 -2.77
N GLN A 15 -18.36 -2.85 -2.92
CA GLN A 15 -19.39 -2.73 -1.89
C GLN A 15 -20.01 -4.10 -1.58
N GLY A 16 -20.09 -4.45 -0.30
CA GLY A 16 -20.65 -5.73 0.17
C GLY A 16 -19.72 -6.94 -0.02
N LYS A 17 -18.51 -6.75 -0.53
CA LYS A 17 -17.49 -7.82 -0.62
C LYS A 17 -16.76 -7.99 0.71
N SER A 18 -16.20 -9.18 0.93
CA SER A 18 -15.43 -9.53 2.13
C SER A 18 -14.00 -8.97 2.15
N LYS A 19 -13.58 -8.34 1.05
CA LYS A 19 -12.27 -7.72 0.84
C LYS A 19 -12.45 -6.38 0.13
N PHE A 20 -11.56 -5.43 0.40
CA PHE A 20 -11.64 -4.10 -0.21
C PHE A 20 -11.05 -4.08 -1.63
N LEU A 21 -11.52 -3.15 -2.44
CA LEU A 21 -10.88 -2.69 -3.67
C LEU A 21 -10.61 -1.20 -3.51
N GLY A 22 -9.33 -0.86 -3.37
CA GLY A 22 -8.87 0.48 -3.03
C GLY A 22 -8.04 1.13 -4.12
N ASN A 23 -7.63 2.37 -3.87
CA ASN A 23 -6.76 3.13 -4.75
C ASN A 23 -5.96 4.18 -3.96
N VAL A 24 -5.07 4.91 -4.63
CA VAL A 24 -4.31 6.01 -4.02
C VAL A 24 -4.99 7.35 -4.19
N ILE A 25 -4.81 8.24 -3.20
CA ILE A 25 -5.10 9.67 -3.33
C ILE A 25 -3.77 10.43 -3.26
N GLY A 26 -3.53 11.27 -4.27
CA GLY A 26 -2.38 12.17 -4.34
C GLY A 26 -2.70 13.54 -3.73
N SER A 27 -2.35 14.62 -4.45
CA SER A 27 -2.54 16.00 -3.98
C SER A 27 -3.99 16.50 -4.02
N SER A 28 -4.91 15.74 -4.61
CA SER A 28 -6.36 16.05 -4.61
C SER A 28 -7.18 14.76 -4.65
N VAL A 29 -8.38 14.82 -4.09
CA VAL A 29 -9.36 13.72 -4.13
C VAL A 29 -10.12 13.79 -5.46
N PRO A 30 -10.03 12.80 -6.36
CA PRO A 30 -10.85 12.78 -7.56
C PRO A 30 -12.35 12.76 -7.23
N SER A 31 -13.16 13.53 -7.95
CA SER A 31 -14.61 13.63 -7.69
C SER A 31 -15.36 12.30 -7.83
N ASN A 32 -14.83 11.38 -8.64
CA ASN A 32 -15.37 10.05 -8.87
C ASN A 32 -14.72 8.96 -7.99
N PHE A 33 -13.84 9.30 -7.04
CA PHE A 33 -13.10 8.30 -6.25
C PHE A 33 -14.04 7.34 -5.50
N GLY A 34 -15.05 7.89 -4.82
CA GLY A 34 -16.04 7.10 -4.08
C GLY A 34 -17.00 6.29 -4.95
N ASN A 35 -17.04 6.55 -6.26
CA ASN A 35 -17.81 5.72 -7.19
C ASN A 35 -17.15 4.36 -7.43
N TYR A 36 -15.86 4.23 -7.11
CA TYR A 36 -15.08 3.05 -7.43
C TYR A 36 -14.49 2.34 -6.20
N TRP A 37 -13.97 3.09 -5.24
CA TRP A 37 -13.03 2.54 -4.26
C TRP A 37 -13.57 2.59 -2.82
N ASN A 38 -13.25 1.58 -2.00
CA ASN A 38 -13.62 1.50 -0.58
C ASN A 38 -12.41 1.34 0.37
N GLN A 39 -11.21 1.63 -0.12
CA GLN A 39 -9.98 1.77 0.65
C GLN A 39 -9.11 2.84 -0.01
N VAL A 40 -8.31 3.55 0.80
CA VAL A 40 -7.37 4.57 0.30
C VAL A 40 -6.01 4.50 0.97
N THR A 41 -4.98 4.75 0.16
CA THR A 41 -3.60 4.98 0.57
C THR A 41 -3.15 6.39 0.10
N PRO A 42 -2.46 7.21 0.91
CA PRO A 42 -1.87 8.44 0.40
C PRO A 42 -0.67 8.09 -0.50
N GLU A 43 -0.71 8.48 -1.79
CA GLU A 43 0.29 8.07 -2.80
C GLU A 43 1.72 8.51 -2.41
N ASN A 44 1.85 9.76 -1.99
CA ASN A 44 3.11 10.36 -1.54
C ASN A 44 2.97 11.06 -0.18
N GLY A 45 1.76 11.51 0.16
CA GLY A 45 1.53 12.37 1.33
C GLY A 45 1.88 11.77 2.69
N GLY A 46 2.01 10.45 2.80
CA GLY A 46 2.40 9.77 4.05
C GLY A 46 3.89 9.44 4.17
N LYS A 47 4.69 9.70 3.13
CA LYS A 47 6.14 9.40 3.12
C LYS A 47 6.90 10.44 3.95
N TRP A 48 7.93 10.01 4.67
CA TRP A 48 8.58 10.85 5.67
C TRP A 48 9.16 12.14 5.10
N GLY A 49 9.85 12.10 3.97
CA GLY A 49 10.39 13.30 3.32
C GLY A 49 9.32 14.25 2.77
N SER A 50 8.14 13.73 2.42
CA SER A 50 7.00 14.55 1.98
C SER A 50 6.35 15.29 3.15
N VAL A 51 6.21 14.62 4.29
CA VAL A 51 5.62 15.23 5.49
C VAL A 51 6.62 16.13 6.21
N GLN A 52 7.87 15.70 6.37
CA GLN A 52 8.86 16.35 7.23
C GLN A 52 10.13 16.73 6.47
N SER A 53 9.98 17.45 5.35
CA SER A 53 11.11 17.91 4.52
C SER A 53 12.13 18.78 5.28
N SER A 54 11.70 19.41 6.39
CA SER A 54 12.56 20.17 7.30
C SER A 54 12.33 19.68 8.73
N GLN A 55 13.40 19.57 9.51
CA GLN A 55 13.35 19.00 10.86
C GLN A 55 12.37 19.80 11.74
N ASN A 56 11.51 19.09 12.47
CA ASN A 56 10.47 19.63 13.36
C ASN A 56 9.35 20.45 12.67
N SER A 57 9.24 20.42 11.34
CA SER A 57 8.13 21.02 10.59
C SER A 57 7.39 19.95 9.81
N PHE A 58 6.07 19.86 9.99
CA PHE A 58 5.25 18.81 9.40
C PHE A 58 4.20 19.38 8.45
N ASN A 59 4.13 18.83 7.23
CA ASN A 59 3.11 19.10 6.24
C ASN A 59 2.26 17.85 6.02
N TRP A 60 1.14 17.76 6.74
CA TRP A 60 0.22 16.62 6.67
C TRP A 60 -0.80 16.73 5.53
N GLY A 61 -0.83 17.83 4.77
CA GLY A 61 -1.96 18.19 3.92
C GLY A 61 -2.42 17.12 2.93
N ASP A 62 -1.48 16.40 2.30
CA ASP A 62 -1.84 15.33 1.36
C ASP A 62 -2.24 14.03 2.06
N ALA A 63 -1.60 13.67 3.17
CA ALA A 63 -2.06 12.54 4.00
C ALA A 63 -3.45 12.80 4.60
N ASP A 64 -3.72 14.04 5.01
CA ASP A 64 -5.00 14.47 5.57
C ASP A 64 -6.13 14.36 4.54
N LYS A 65 -5.87 14.62 3.25
CA LYS A 65 -6.88 14.42 2.19
C LYS A 65 -7.31 12.97 2.10
N ALA A 66 -6.36 12.04 2.06
CA ALA A 66 -6.65 10.60 2.04
C ALA A 66 -7.35 10.14 3.33
N TYR A 67 -6.83 10.57 4.49
CA TYR A 67 -7.38 10.22 5.80
C TYR A 67 -8.82 10.73 5.98
N ASN A 68 -9.05 12.01 5.73
CA ASN A 68 -10.37 12.62 5.90
C ASN A 68 -11.38 12.05 4.91
N TRP A 69 -10.96 11.74 3.68
CA TRP A 69 -11.81 11.04 2.72
C TRP A 69 -12.22 9.66 3.25
N ALA A 70 -11.25 8.86 3.75
CA ALA A 70 -11.53 7.54 4.30
C ALA A 70 -12.54 7.61 5.45
N LYS A 71 -12.27 8.49 6.43
CA LYS A 71 -13.13 8.68 7.60
C LYS A 71 -14.54 9.11 7.22
N SER A 72 -14.68 10.04 6.27
CA SER A 72 -15.98 10.57 5.84
C SER A 72 -16.81 9.55 5.06
N ASN A 73 -16.17 8.57 4.42
CA ASN A 73 -16.84 7.56 3.58
C ASN A 73 -16.90 6.18 4.24
N GLY A 74 -16.42 6.03 5.48
CA GLY A 74 -16.32 4.72 6.15
C GLY A 74 -15.41 3.73 5.43
N ALA A 75 -14.44 4.23 4.66
CA ALA A 75 -13.48 3.43 3.91
C ALA A 75 -12.25 3.10 4.77
N VAL A 76 -11.53 2.04 4.40
CA VAL A 76 -10.28 1.65 5.07
C VAL A 76 -9.18 2.66 4.73
N PHE A 77 -8.48 3.16 5.73
CA PHE A 77 -7.29 4.00 5.56
C PHE A 77 -6.01 3.20 5.79
N LYS A 78 -5.14 3.15 4.77
CA LYS A 78 -3.78 2.61 4.89
C LYS A 78 -2.77 3.75 4.94
N TYR A 79 -2.01 3.85 6.03
CA TYR A 79 -0.89 4.78 6.09
C TYR A 79 0.33 4.16 5.41
N HIS A 80 0.87 4.86 4.41
CA HIS A 80 2.06 4.48 3.67
C HIS A 80 3.04 5.65 3.69
N THR A 81 4.20 5.56 4.35
CA THR A 81 4.79 4.42 5.10
C THR A 81 5.65 4.96 6.25
N LEU A 82 5.95 4.14 7.27
CA LEU A 82 6.77 4.60 8.40
C LEU A 82 8.27 4.64 8.07
N VAL A 83 8.80 3.57 7.49
CA VAL A 83 10.23 3.38 7.21
C VAL A 83 10.40 2.88 5.77
N TRP A 84 11.22 3.58 5.00
CA TRP A 84 11.55 3.26 3.60
C TRP A 84 12.86 3.95 3.21
N GLY A 85 13.62 3.36 2.28
CA GLY A 85 14.87 3.92 1.73
C GLY A 85 14.71 4.91 0.60
N SER A 86 13.47 5.28 0.25
CA SER A 86 13.19 6.34 -0.71
C SER A 86 12.31 7.41 -0.10
N GLN A 87 12.38 8.62 -0.67
CA GLN A 87 11.67 9.81 -0.20
C GLN A 87 11.87 10.06 1.31
N GLU A 88 13.08 9.81 1.79
CA GLU A 88 13.52 10.15 3.14
C GLU A 88 13.74 11.68 3.25
N PRO A 89 13.60 12.27 4.44
CA PRO A 89 13.96 13.67 4.62
C PRO A 89 15.47 13.85 4.49
N GLY A 90 15.92 14.78 3.62
CA GLY A 90 17.35 14.97 3.33
C GLY A 90 18.23 15.27 4.56
N TRP A 91 17.66 15.84 5.62
CA TRP A 91 18.38 16.14 6.86
C TRP A 91 18.73 14.90 7.70
N ILE A 92 18.11 13.73 7.46
CA ILE A 92 18.40 12.50 8.22
C ILE A 92 19.83 12.02 7.99
N GLY A 93 20.39 12.27 6.79
CA GLY A 93 21.69 11.76 6.37
C GLY A 93 22.86 12.28 7.20
N SER A 94 22.80 13.54 7.63
CA SER A 94 23.87 14.22 8.39
C SER A 94 23.88 13.91 9.89
N LEU A 95 22.89 13.16 10.39
CA LEU A 95 22.77 12.85 11.81
C LEU A 95 23.66 11.65 12.22
N SER A 96 24.07 11.64 13.49
CA SER A 96 24.65 10.46 14.14
C SER A 96 23.63 9.32 14.22
N ASN A 97 24.07 8.08 14.45
CA ASN A 97 23.15 6.95 14.57
C ASN A 97 22.15 7.13 15.72
N ASP A 98 22.57 7.62 16.88
CA ASP A 98 21.65 7.89 18.00
C ASP A 98 20.61 8.95 17.63
N ALA A 99 21.03 10.03 16.96
CA ALA A 99 20.14 11.08 16.51
C ALA A 99 19.17 10.59 15.41
N LYS A 100 19.61 9.72 14.49
CA LYS A 100 18.75 9.05 13.50
C LYS A 100 17.69 8.20 14.18
N LYS A 101 18.08 7.35 15.14
CA LYS A 101 17.14 6.51 15.89
C LYS A 101 16.10 7.33 16.65
N GLN A 102 16.54 8.42 17.29
CA GLN A 102 15.64 9.37 17.96
C GLN A 102 14.70 10.07 16.96
N ALA A 103 15.19 10.46 15.78
CA ALA A 103 14.40 11.06 14.73
C ALA A 103 13.31 10.11 14.22
N VAL A 104 13.63 8.83 13.95
CA VAL A 104 12.63 7.83 13.52
C VAL A 104 11.59 7.59 14.62
N THR A 105 12.02 7.51 15.88
CA THR A 105 11.10 7.38 17.02
C THR A 105 10.15 8.59 17.10
N SER A 106 10.69 9.79 16.93
CA SER A 106 9.91 11.04 16.96
C SER A 106 8.94 11.13 15.79
N TRP A 107 9.35 10.66 14.61
CA TRP A 107 8.51 10.56 13.42
C TRP A 107 7.30 9.64 13.63
N ILE A 108 7.53 8.43 14.12
CA ILE A 108 6.47 7.46 14.45
C ILE A 108 5.49 8.07 15.47
N ASN A 109 6.01 8.74 16.51
CA ASN A 109 5.18 9.40 17.52
C ASN A 109 4.39 10.59 16.96
N ALA A 110 4.95 11.35 16.01
CA ALA A 110 4.26 12.46 15.37
C ALA A 110 3.04 11.96 14.55
N ILE A 111 3.19 10.87 13.81
CA ILE A 111 2.06 10.23 13.10
C ILE A 111 0.99 9.79 14.11
N LYS A 112 1.39 9.15 15.21
CA LYS A 112 0.47 8.73 16.27
C LYS A 112 -0.26 9.89 16.93
N ALA A 113 0.41 11.03 17.12
CA ALA A 113 -0.20 12.23 17.68
C ALA A 113 -1.17 12.88 16.69
N HIS A 114 -0.91 12.79 15.38
CA HIS A 114 -1.70 13.45 14.34
C HIS A 114 -2.96 12.67 13.94
N PHE A 115 -2.86 11.35 13.73
CA PHE A 115 -4.00 10.52 13.32
C PHE A 115 -4.64 9.79 14.50
N SER A 116 -5.93 10.04 14.74
CA SER A 116 -6.66 9.42 15.88
C SER A 116 -6.75 7.90 15.79
N SER A 117 -6.84 7.35 14.57
CA SER A 117 -6.98 5.92 14.28
C SER A 117 -6.41 5.63 12.89
N ILE A 118 -5.71 4.52 12.72
CA ILE A 118 -5.25 4.04 11.40
C ILE A 118 -5.61 2.56 11.30
N ASP A 119 -6.19 2.12 10.18
CA ASP A 119 -6.62 0.73 10.01
C ASP A 119 -5.44 -0.17 9.64
N LEU A 120 -4.64 0.25 8.64
CA LEU A 120 -3.50 -0.48 8.11
C LEU A 120 -2.26 0.44 8.08
N ILE A 121 -1.08 -0.08 8.40
CA ILE A 121 0.18 0.67 8.31
C ILE A 121 1.21 -0.18 7.57
N ASP A 122 1.76 0.36 6.48
CA ASP A 122 3.03 -0.14 5.95
C ASP A 122 4.14 0.35 6.89
N VAL A 123 4.68 -0.54 7.73
CA VAL A 123 5.71 -0.19 8.72
C VAL A 123 7.07 -0.09 8.05
N VAL A 124 7.42 -1.09 7.26
CA VAL A 124 8.64 -1.11 6.46
C VAL A 124 8.24 -1.39 5.01
N ASN A 125 8.63 -0.49 4.11
CA ASN A 125 8.51 -0.68 2.67
C ASN A 125 9.86 -1.06 2.06
N GLU A 126 9.84 -1.99 1.12
CA GLU A 126 10.95 -2.37 0.23
C GLU A 126 12.26 -2.74 0.96
N ALA A 127 12.16 -3.57 2.00
CA ALA A 127 13.32 -3.98 2.79
C ALA A 127 14.38 -4.75 1.97
N LEU A 128 13.97 -5.49 0.94
CA LEU A 128 14.86 -6.28 0.08
C LEU A 128 15.47 -5.43 -1.03
N HIS A 129 14.80 -4.36 -1.44
CA HIS A 129 15.15 -3.60 -2.64
C HIS A 129 15.63 -2.17 -2.37
N ALA A 130 15.02 -1.47 -1.42
CA ALA A 130 15.31 -0.08 -1.07
C ALA A 130 15.35 0.09 0.46
N PRO A 131 16.29 -0.56 1.15
CA PRO A 131 16.39 -0.47 2.60
C PRO A 131 16.76 0.95 3.04
N ALA A 132 16.21 1.38 4.19
CA ALA A 132 16.41 2.73 4.72
C ALA A 132 17.90 3.09 4.88
N SER A 133 18.28 4.32 4.52
CA SER A 133 19.67 4.81 4.65
C SER A 133 20.12 4.86 6.12
N TYR A 134 19.15 4.95 7.03
CA TYR A 134 19.34 4.95 8.48
C TYR A 134 19.15 3.57 9.13
N ARG A 135 19.08 2.47 8.36
CA ARG A 135 18.85 1.11 8.91
C ARG A 135 19.87 0.70 9.96
N GLU A 136 21.14 1.10 9.82
CA GLU A 136 22.20 0.79 10.79
C GLU A 136 21.94 1.44 12.16
N ALA A 137 21.34 2.64 12.18
CA ALA A 137 20.92 3.30 13.42
C ALA A 137 19.79 2.53 14.14
N LEU A 138 19.02 1.75 13.40
CA LEU A 138 17.89 0.97 13.92
C LEU A 138 18.28 -0.46 14.31
N GLY A 139 19.58 -0.80 14.24
CA GLY A 139 20.10 -2.13 14.57
C GLY A 139 20.77 -2.84 13.39
N GLY A 140 20.65 -2.30 12.18
CA GLY A 140 21.24 -2.88 10.97
C GLY A 140 20.78 -4.31 10.76
N SER A 141 21.67 -5.15 10.22
CA SER A 141 21.40 -6.58 10.11
C SER A 141 21.28 -7.24 11.48
N GLY A 142 22.09 -6.83 12.45
CA GLY A 142 22.08 -7.39 13.80
C GLY A 142 22.14 -8.92 13.84
N SER A 143 21.51 -9.52 14.84
CA SER A 143 21.56 -10.97 15.07
C SER A 143 20.62 -11.78 14.18
N THR A 144 19.50 -11.20 13.77
CA THR A 144 18.50 -11.88 12.91
C THR A 144 18.79 -11.72 11.42
N GLY A 145 19.76 -10.88 11.06
CA GLY A 145 19.93 -10.38 9.68
C GLY A 145 19.03 -9.19 9.35
N TRP A 146 18.01 -8.92 10.17
CA TRP A 146 16.94 -7.94 9.92
C TRP A 146 16.55 -7.12 11.16
N ASP A 147 17.48 -6.91 12.11
CA ASP A 147 17.16 -6.28 13.41
C ASP A 147 16.59 -4.86 13.26
N TRP A 148 16.95 -4.13 12.20
CA TRP A 148 16.35 -2.83 11.87
C TRP A 148 14.83 -2.91 11.58
N ILE A 149 14.38 -4.00 10.96
CA ILE A 149 12.95 -4.27 10.71
C ILE A 149 12.27 -4.64 12.02
N VAL A 150 12.88 -5.52 12.82
CA VAL A 150 12.36 -5.91 14.14
C VAL A 150 12.18 -4.70 15.04
N TRP A 151 13.18 -3.80 15.07
CA TRP A 151 13.08 -2.55 15.83
C TRP A 151 11.93 -1.68 15.33
N SER A 152 11.79 -1.49 14.01
CA SER A 152 10.76 -0.66 13.40
C SER A 152 9.34 -1.15 13.74
N PHE A 153 9.11 -2.46 13.61
CA PHE A 153 7.84 -3.07 14.01
C PHE A 153 7.59 -3.05 15.51
N THR A 154 8.63 -3.15 16.34
CA THR A 154 8.49 -3.00 17.80
C THR A 154 8.00 -1.60 18.16
N GLN A 155 8.57 -0.56 17.55
CA GLN A 155 8.12 0.81 17.76
C GLN A 155 6.68 1.02 17.25
N ALA A 156 6.37 0.51 16.05
CA ALA A 156 5.04 0.61 15.49
C ALA A 156 3.98 -0.11 16.32
N ARG A 157 4.27 -1.31 16.87
CA ARG A 157 3.36 -2.05 17.73
C ARG A 157 3.05 -1.32 19.03
N SER A 158 4.05 -0.64 19.61
CA SER A 158 3.87 0.19 20.80
C SER A 158 3.02 1.43 20.50
N ALA A 159 3.31 2.13 19.40
CA ALA A 159 2.62 3.37 19.04
C ALA A 159 1.18 3.14 18.54
N PHE A 160 0.94 2.06 17.78
CA PHE A 160 -0.31 1.81 17.07
C PHE A 160 -0.94 0.45 17.44
N PRO A 161 -1.33 0.21 18.71
CA PRO A 161 -1.86 -1.08 19.13
C PRO A 161 -3.19 -1.48 18.46
N GLY A 162 -3.91 -0.51 17.86
CA GLY A 162 -5.18 -0.74 17.15
C GLY A 162 -5.06 -0.88 15.63
N ALA A 163 -3.87 -0.64 15.04
CA ALA A 163 -3.65 -0.77 13.61
C ALA A 163 -3.14 -2.17 13.26
N LYS A 164 -3.46 -2.66 12.05
CA LYS A 164 -2.78 -3.83 11.48
C LYS A 164 -1.45 -3.40 10.86
N LEU A 165 -0.37 -4.01 11.31
CA LEU A 165 0.99 -3.68 10.88
C LEU A 165 1.42 -4.61 9.73
N LEU A 166 1.78 -4.00 8.60
CA LEU A 166 2.15 -4.67 7.37
C LEU A 166 3.63 -4.42 7.05
N ILE A 167 4.27 -5.43 6.45
CA ILE A 167 5.48 -5.23 5.64
C ILE A 167 5.06 -5.16 4.18
N ASN A 168 5.74 -4.36 3.33
CA ASN A 168 5.36 -4.19 1.92
C ASN A 168 6.58 -4.29 1.00
N GLU A 169 6.46 -4.95 -0.16
CA GLU A 169 7.59 -5.24 -1.07
C GLU A 169 7.12 -5.46 -2.52
N TYR A 170 7.91 -5.03 -3.51
CA TYR A 170 7.72 -5.42 -4.92
C TYR A 170 8.56 -6.63 -5.29
N GLY A 171 8.41 -7.20 -6.49
CA GLY A 171 9.24 -8.34 -6.92
C GLY A 171 8.76 -9.70 -6.39
N VAL A 172 8.10 -9.69 -5.25
CA VAL A 172 7.66 -10.91 -4.56
C VAL A 172 6.76 -11.78 -5.44
N ILE A 173 5.72 -11.21 -6.05
CA ILE A 173 4.67 -11.99 -6.73
C ILE A 173 5.18 -12.75 -7.96
N ASN A 174 6.28 -12.30 -8.58
CA ASN A 174 6.87 -12.89 -9.77
C ASN A 174 8.19 -13.62 -9.53
N ASP A 175 8.70 -13.66 -8.30
CA ASP A 175 9.93 -14.36 -7.93
C ASP A 175 9.74 -15.22 -6.66
N SER A 176 9.75 -16.54 -6.84
CA SER A 176 9.60 -17.49 -5.73
C SER A 176 10.82 -17.51 -4.79
N ASN A 177 12.02 -17.15 -5.26
CA ASN A 177 13.20 -17.05 -4.40
C ASN A 177 13.07 -15.86 -3.47
N GLU A 178 12.65 -14.72 -4.02
CA GLU A 178 12.40 -13.51 -3.24
C GLU A 178 11.25 -13.70 -2.26
N ALA A 179 10.18 -14.38 -2.66
CA ALA A 179 9.10 -14.76 -1.76
C ALA A 179 9.59 -15.56 -0.55
N ARG A 180 10.59 -16.45 -0.72
CA ARG A 180 11.18 -17.19 0.41
C ARG A 180 11.98 -16.28 1.35
N GLN A 181 12.80 -15.38 0.81
CA GLN A 181 13.54 -14.41 1.62
C GLN A 181 12.58 -13.46 2.38
N TYR A 182 11.49 -13.07 1.73
CA TYR A 182 10.46 -12.26 2.36
C TYR A 182 9.74 -13.01 3.49
N ILE A 183 9.45 -14.31 3.30
CA ILE A 183 8.89 -15.19 4.33
C ILE A 183 9.83 -15.35 5.54
N GLU A 184 11.16 -15.33 5.35
CA GLU A 184 12.12 -15.34 6.47
C GLU A 184 11.91 -14.14 7.39
N ILE A 185 11.82 -12.93 6.82
CA ILE A 185 11.55 -11.69 7.57
C ILE A 185 10.18 -11.78 8.26
N ILE A 186 9.16 -12.23 7.54
CA ILE A 186 7.80 -12.39 8.07
C ILE A 186 7.78 -13.34 9.27
N ASN A 187 8.49 -14.47 9.23
CA ASN A 187 8.55 -15.43 10.33
C ASN A 187 9.30 -14.87 11.55
N ILE A 188 10.35 -14.07 11.34
CA ILE A 188 11.05 -13.33 12.40
C ILE A 188 10.07 -12.38 13.12
N LEU A 189 9.25 -11.63 12.38
CA LEU A 189 8.27 -10.71 12.98
C LEU A 189 7.10 -11.45 13.64
N LYS A 190 6.58 -12.50 12.98
CA LYS A 190 5.45 -13.30 13.46
C LYS A 190 5.77 -14.01 14.77
N SER A 191 6.97 -14.59 14.91
CA SER A 191 7.42 -15.24 16.15
C SER A 191 7.49 -14.29 17.36
N ARG A 192 7.50 -12.97 17.11
CA ARG A 192 7.52 -11.91 18.13
C ARG A 192 6.17 -11.18 18.26
N ASN A 193 5.12 -11.64 17.58
CA ASN A 193 3.80 -11.00 17.53
C ASN A 193 3.86 -9.53 17.06
N LEU A 194 4.73 -9.25 16.08
CA LEU A 194 4.98 -7.90 15.61
C LEU A 194 4.23 -7.53 14.33
N ILE A 195 3.81 -8.50 13.51
CA ILE A 195 3.21 -8.28 12.18
C ILE A 195 1.79 -8.86 12.11
N ASP A 196 0.90 -8.19 11.36
CA ASP A 196 -0.50 -8.58 11.18
C ASP A 196 -0.87 -8.90 9.71
N GLY A 197 0.00 -8.60 8.75
CA GLY A 197 -0.27 -8.87 7.34
C GLY A 197 0.91 -8.62 6.41
N ILE A 198 0.75 -9.07 5.17
CA ILE A 198 1.78 -9.08 4.12
C ILE A 198 1.30 -8.21 2.97
N GLY A 199 2.05 -7.17 2.62
CA GLY A 199 1.85 -6.35 1.43
C GLY A 199 2.73 -6.83 0.28
N ILE A 200 2.15 -6.93 -0.92
CA ILE A 200 2.90 -7.17 -2.16
C ILE A 200 2.44 -6.15 -3.21
N GLN A 201 3.38 -5.37 -3.76
CA GLN A 201 3.02 -4.20 -4.58
C GLN A 201 2.26 -4.59 -5.84
N CYS A 202 2.73 -5.61 -6.58
CA CYS A 202 2.09 -6.09 -7.82
C CYS A 202 2.03 -5.07 -8.96
N HIS A 203 3.06 -4.23 -9.09
CA HIS A 203 3.21 -3.30 -10.20
C HIS A 203 3.36 -4.01 -11.56
N GLN A 204 3.14 -3.25 -12.64
CA GLN A 204 3.19 -3.69 -14.02
C GLN A 204 4.48 -4.45 -14.39
N PHE A 205 5.62 -4.06 -13.83
CA PHE A 205 6.90 -4.74 -14.10
C PHE A 205 6.99 -6.12 -13.44
N ASN A 206 6.15 -6.40 -12.43
CA ASN A 206 5.99 -7.72 -11.84
C ASN A 206 4.89 -8.53 -12.54
N VAL A 207 3.79 -7.89 -12.96
CA VAL A 207 2.57 -8.63 -13.37
C VAL A 207 2.34 -8.74 -14.87
N ASN A 208 2.86 -7.83 -15.71
CA ASN A 208 2.50 -7.75 -17.13
C ASN A 208 2.71 -9.06 -17.90
N SER A 209 3.77 -9.81 -17.59
CA SER A 209 4.08 -11.10 -18.20
C SER A 209 3.85 -12.31 -17.27
N LEU A 210 3.48 -12.09 -16.01
CA LEU A 210 3.36 -13.13 -15.00
C LEU A 210 2.15 -14.04 -15.20
N SER A 211 2.34 -15.35 -15.36
CA SER A 211 1.21 -16.27 -15.50
C SER A 211 0.33 -16.32 -14.24
N ALA A 212 -0.99 -16.51 -14.42
CA ALA A 212 -1.93 -16.67 -13.29
C ALA A 212 -1.52 -17.81 -12.35
N ALA A 213 -1.01 -18.91 -12.90
CA ALA A 213 -0.53 -20.06 -12.12
C ALA A 213 0.72 -19.73 -11.29
N SER A 214 1.66 -18.95 -11.85
CA SER A 214 2.85 -18.49 -11.13
C SER A 214 2.47 -17.55 -9.98
N ALA A 215 1.56 -16.60 -10.23
CA ALA A 215 1.06 -15.71 -9.19
C ALA A 215 0.37 -16.49 -8.07
N LYS A 216 -0.51 -17.44 -8.42
CA LYS A 216 -1.16 -18.32 -7.45
C LYS A 216 -0.15 -19.13 -6.63
N SER A 217 0.90 -19.67 -7.26
CA SER A 217 1.94 -20.44 -6.56
C SER A 217 2.67 -19.60 -5.50
N VAL A 218 2.99 -18.34 -5.80
CA VAL A 218 3.60 -17.43 -4.81
C VAL A 218 2.59 -17.04 -3.72
N LEU A 219 1.34 -16.76 -4.08
CA LEU A 219 0.28 -16.47 -3.11
C LEU A 219 0.02 -17.67 -2.17
N ASP A 220 0.08 -18.89 -2.67
CA ASP A 220 -0.03 -20.12 -1.87
C ASP A 220 1.16 -20.21 -0.87
N GLN A 221 2.38 -19.88 -1.31
CA GLN A 221 3.58 -19.82 -0.45
C GLN A 221 3.45 -18.77 0.66
N LEU A 222 3.07 -17.54 0.32
CA LEU A 222 2.84 -16.47 1.30
C LEU A 222 1.66 -16.81 2.22
N GLY A 223 0.60 -17.39 1.66
CA GLY A 223 -0.61 -17.78 2.38
C GLY A 223 -0.36 -18.85 3.43
N ALA A 224 0.62 -19.73 3.22
CA ALA A 224 1.04 -20.74 4.20
C ALA A 224 1.62 -20.14 5.50
N THR A 225 2.00 -18.86 5.50
CA THR A 225 2.37 -18.15 6.74
C THR A 225 1.17 -17.95 7.67
N GLY A 226 -0.07 -18.04 7.17
CA GLY A 226 -1.30 -17.81 7.92
C GLY A 226 -1.64 -16.33 8.12
N LEU A 227 -0.85 -15.40 7.59
CA LEU A 227 -1.13 -13.96 7.64
C LEU A 227 -2.00 -13.54 6.43
N PRO A 228 -2.86 -12.52 6.59
CA PRO A 228 -3.58 -11.93 5.47
C PRO A 228 -2.62 -11.23 4.50
N ILE A 229 -2.89 -11.38 3.20
CA ILE A 229 -2.13 -10.76 2.11
C ILE A 229 -2.93 -9.57 1.56
N TYR A 230 -2.24 -8.50 1.19
CA TYR A 230 -2.80 -7.34 0.51
C TYR A 230 -1.99 -7.09 -0.76
N SER A 231 -2.65 -7.10 -1.92
CA SER A 231 -2.03 -6.54 -3.13
C SER A 231 -2.11 -5.02 -3.00
N SER A 232 -0.98 -4.36 -2.82
CA SER A 232 -0.92 -3.03 -2.22
C SER A 232 -0.78 -1.88 -3.22
N GLU A 233 -0.30 -2.16 -4.43
CA GLU A 233 0.06 -1.15 -5.45
C GLU A 233 -0.17 -1.68 -6.87
N PHE A 234 -1.27 -2.41 -7.07
CA PHE A 234 -1.55 -3.10 -8.32
C PHE A 234 -1.70 -2.12 -9.49
N ASP A 235 -0.94 -2.35 -10.56
CA ASP A 235 -1.13 -1.68 -11.84
C ASP A 235 -0.67 -2.57 -13.00
N ALA A 236 -1.15 -2.26 -14.20
CA ALA A 236 -0.79 -2.99 -15.41
C ALA A 236 -0.66 -2.02 -16.58
N ASN A 237 0.30 -2.27 -17.46
CA ASN A 237 0.55 -1.46 -18.65
C ASN A 237 0.55 -2.39 -19.88
N GLY A 238 -0.28 -2.06 -20.88
CA GLY A 238 -0.36 -2.78 -22.14
C GLY A 238 -0.08 -1.86 -23.32
N ASN A 239 0.29 -2.43 -24.47
CA ASN A 239 0.54 -1.66 -25.70
C ASN A 239 -0.74 -1.01 -26.27
N SER A 240 -1.91 -1.48 -25.85
CA SER A 240 -3.25 -0.98 -26.19
C SER A 240 -4.21 -1.17 -25.01
N GLU A 241 -5.42 -0.59 -25.09
CA GLU A 241 -6.46 -0.83 -24.06
C GLU A 241 -6.84 -2.31 -23.96
N ALA A 242 -6.90 -3.00 -25.11
CA ALA A 242 -7.22 -4.41 -25.16
C ALA A 242 -6.13 -5.25 -24.49
N ASP A 243 -4.85 -4.92 -24.70
CA ASP A 243 -3.74 -5.61 -24.05
C ASP A 243 -3.73 -5.36 -22.54
N GLN A 244 -3.98 -4.11 -22.11
CA GLN A 244 -4.11 -3.80 -20.69
C GLN A 244 -5.26 -4.58 -20.06
N ALA A 245 -6.42 -4.63 -20.70
CA ALA A 245 -7.57 -5.42 -20.24
C ALA A 245 -7.25 -6.92 -20.19
N ALA A 246 -6.51 -7.46 -21.16
CA ALA A 246 -6.07 -8.85 -21.16
C ALA A 246 -5.12 -9.17 -19.99
N ILE A 247 -4.25 -8.22 -19.59
CA ILE A 247 -3.41 -8.37 -18.40
C ILE A 247 -4.27 -8.43 -17.14
N TYR A 248 -5.22 -7.49 -16.98
CA TYR A 248 -6.19 -7.49 -15.86
C TYR A 248 -6.96 -8.82 -15.80
N GLN A 249 -7.52 -9.27 -16.92
CA GLN A 249 -8.26 -10.53 -17.06
C GLN A 249 -7.45 -11.76 -16.64
N ARG A 250 -6.14 -11.74 -16.90
CA ARG A 250 -5.24 -12.85 -16.59
C ARG A 250 -4.82 -12.87 -15.13
N ILE A 251 -4.45 -11.72 -14.56
CA ILE A 251 -3.77 -11.68 -13.26
C ILE A 251 -4.68 -11.31 -12.09
N PHE A 252 -5.64 -10.40 -12.31
CA PHE A 252 -6.47 -9.90 -11.23
C PHE A 252 -7.31 -11.02 -10.57
N PRO A 253 -7.90 -11.98 -11.30
CA PRO A 253 -8.63 -13.08 -10.67
C PRO A 253 -7.76 -13.96 -9.78
N ALA A 254 -6.52 -14.25 -10.20
CA ALA A 254 -5.58 -15.05 -9.42
C ALA A 254 -5.26 -14.40 -8.06
N ILE A 255 -5.20 -13.07 -8.02
CA ILE A 255 -4.99 -12.29 -6.78
C ILE A 255 -6.29 -12.19 -5.99
N TRP A 256 -7.37 -11.72 -6.62
CA TRP A 256 -8.64 -11.43 -5.97
C TRP A 256 -9.30 -12.66 -5.36
N GLU A 257 -9.24 -13.82 -6.02
CA GLU A 257 -9.92 -15.03 -5.53
C GLU A 257 -9.11 -15.79 -4.47
N HIS A 258 -7.81 -15.50 -4.33
CA HIS A 258 -6.98 -16.18 -3.34
C HIS A 258 -7.50 -15.91 -1.92
N SER A 259 -7.70 -16.98 -1.14
CA SER A 259 -8.40 -16.92 0.16
C SER A 259 -7.64 -16.11 1.21
N SER A 260 -6.30 -16.10 1.15
CA SER A 260 -5.45 -15.28 2.02
C SER A 260 -5.44 -13.80 1.63
N VAL A 261 -5.86 -13.41 0.42
CA VAL A 261 -5.89 -12.00 0.00
C VAL A 261 -7.12 -11.30 0.58
N LYS A 262 -6.90 -10.22 1.33
CA LYS A 262 -7.95 -9.45 2.05
C LYS A 262 -8.18 -8.05 1.49
N GLY A 263 -7.45 -7.66 0.47
CA GLY A 263 -7.72 -6.45 -0.29
C GLY A 263 -6.75 -6.27 -1.45
N VAL A 264 -7.20 -5.49 -2.43
CA VAL A 264 -6.38 -5.05 -3.57
C VAL A 264 -6.47 -3.54 -3.65
N THR A 265 -5.32 -2.86 -3.70
CA THR A 265 -5.21 -1.41 -3.89
C THR A 265 -4.55 -1.18 -5.25
N LEU A 266 -5.21 -0.43 -6.13
CA LEU A 266 -4.61 0.01 -7.39
C LEU A 266 -3.69 1.21 -7.17
N TRP A 267 -2.59 1.31 -7.91
CA TRP A 267 -1.64 2.43 -7.76
C TRP A 267 -1.92 3.58 -8.73
N GLY A 268 -3.11 4.15 -8.56
CA GLY A 268 -3.67 5.17 -9.44
C GLY A 268 -4.55 4.56 -10.52
N TYR A 269 -5.44 5.37 -11.11
CA TYR A 269 -6.38 4.89 -12.14
C TYR A 269 -6.67 5.90 -13.24
N ILE A 270 -6.30 7.17 -13.10
CA ILE A 270 -6.60 8.21 -14.08
C ILE A 270 -5.42 8.35 -15.05
N THR A 271 -5.67 8.28 -16.36
CA THR A 271 -4.63 8.39 -17.38
C THR A 271 -3.87 9.70 -17.29
N GLY A 272 -2.55 9.63 -17.48
CA GLY A 272 -1.66 10.78 -17.38
C GLY A 272 -1.45 11.33 -15.98
N THR A 273 -2.05 10.74 -14.94
CA THR A 273 -1.81 11.14 -13.54
C THR A 273 -1.28 10.00 -12.67
N THR A 274 -1.22 8.77 -13.19
CA THR A 274 -0.60 7.63 -12.51
C THR A 274 0.91 7.78 -12.44
N TRP A 275 1.53 7.20 -11.42
CA TRP A 275 3.00 7.23 -11.24
C TRP A 275 3.79 6.68 -12.43
N LYS A 276 3.17 5.76 -13.19
CA LYS A 276 3.72 5.13 -14.39
C LYS A 276 2.80 5.39 -15.57
N ASP A 277 3.35 5.93 -16.65
CA ASP A 277 2.63 6.14 -17.91
C ASP A 277 2.01 4.83 -18.42
N GLY A 278 0.80 4.92 -18.97
CA GLY A 278 0.07 3.79 -19.55
C GLY A 278 -0.68 2.91 -18.55
N THR A 279 -0.60 3.18 -17.23
CA THR A 279 -1.27 2.35 -16.21
C THR A 279 -2.68 2.79 -15.84
N GLY A 280 -3.08 4.02 -16.16
CA GLY A 280 -4.45 4.50 -15.93
C GLY A 280 -5.51 3.68 -16.68
N ILE A 281 -6.64 3.44 -16.03
CA ILE A 281 -7.79 2.64 -16.53
C ILE A 281 -9.07 3.48 -16.67
N VAL A 282 -9.01 4.77 -16.35
CA VAL A 282 -10.06 5.78 -16.56
C VAL A 282 -9.42 7.00 -17.18
N GLU A 283 -10.02 7.56 -18.22
CA GLU A 283 -9.55 8.77 -18.87
C GLU A 283 -9.79 10.02 -18.00
N GLN A 284 -9.02 11.09 -18.23
CA GLN A 284 -9.18 12.35 -17.47
C GLN A 284 -10.57 12.98 -17.59
N ASN A 285 -11.29 12.71 -18.69
CA ASN A 285 -12.67 13.16 -18.89
C ASN A 285 -13.70 12.24 -18.19
N GLY A 286 -13.25 11.21 -17.46
CA GLY A 286 -14.08 10.26 -16.72
C GLY A 286 -14.48 9.02 -17.51
N ASN A 287 -14.15 8.91 -18.80
CA ASN A 287 -14.47 7.72 -19.59
C ASN A 287 -13.72 6.49 -19.08
N GLU A 288 -14.44 5.40 -18.84
CA GLU A 288 -13.84 4.14 -18.42
C GLU A 288 -13.16 3.44 -19.60
N ARG A 289 -11.91 3.02 -19.42
CA ARG A 289 -11.19 2.20 -20.41
C ARG A 289 -11.62 0.73 -20.28
N GLN A 290 -11.26 -0.10 -21.27
CA GLN A 290 -11.64 -1.52 -21.29
C GLN A 290 -11.30 -2.28 -20.01
N ALA A 291 -10.13 -2.01 -19.41
CA ALA A 291 -9.71 -2.64 -18.15
C ALA A 291 -10.64 -2.29 -16.98
N MET A 292 -11.07 -1.02 -16.85
CA MET A 292 -12.03 -0.61 -15.81
C MET A 292 -13.42 -1.22 -16.04
N ALA A 293 -13.91 -1.18 -17.28
CA ALA A 293 -15.21 -1.78 -17.63
C ALA A 293 -15.24 -3.29 -17.30
N TRP A 294 -14.16 -4.00 -17.62
CA TRP A 294 -14.00 -5.41 -17.27
C TRP A 294 -13.93 -5.61 -15.74
N LEU A 295 -13.08 -4.84 -15.03
CA LEU A 295 -12.89 -4.96 -13.58
C LEU A 295 -14.20 -4.80 -12.81
N LYS A 296 -15.01 -3.79 -13.17
CA LYS A 296 -16.34 -3.57 -12.58
C LYS A 296 -17.26 -4.78 -12.77
N SER A 297 -17.31 -5.30 -13.99
CA SER A 297 -18.14 -6.47 -14.34
C SER A 297 -17.67 -7.73 -13.62
N TYR A 298 -16.36 -7.91 -13.50
CA TYR A 298 -15.75 -9.05 -12.82
C TYR A 298 -16.06 -9.03 -11.31
N ILE A 299 -15.83 -7.90 -10.61
CA ILE A 299 -16.14 -7.79 -9.18
C ILE A 299 -17.65 -7.91 -8.91
N ALA A 300 -18.50 -7.35 -9.78
CA ALA A 300 -19.95 -7.51 -9.61
C ALA A 300 -20.39 -8.98 -9.59
N SER A 301 -19.65 -9.88 -10.27
CA SER A 301 -19.94 -11.31 -10.35
C SER A 301 -19.17 -12.20 -9.35
N HIS A 302 -18.19 -11.66 -8.60
CA HIS A 302 -17.31 -12.40 -7.67
C HIS A 302 -17.18 -11.68 -6.33
#